data_AF-A0A3M1NB28-F1
#
_entry.id   AF-A0A3M1NB28-F1
#
_cell.length_a   1.000
_cell.length_b   1.000
_cell.length_c   1.000
_cell.angle_alpha   90.00
_cell.angle_beta   90.00
_cell.angle_gamma   90.00
#
_symmetry.space_group_name_H-M   'P 1'
#
loop_
_entity.id
_entity.type
_entity.pdbx_description
1 polymer ?
#
loop_
_entity_poly.entity_id
_entity_poly.type
_entity_poly.pdbx_seq_one_letter_code
_entity_poly.pdbx_strand_id
1 'polypeptide(L)'
;MAHHTERPVIEPNRVYSREEVAEILNVSLSTVKRLIAARRLRVSQPLGMRRVLIRGQHILDMLAESEVKDQDVAQGSEKAP
;
A
#
# COMPACT_ATOMS: atom_id res chain seq x y z
N MET A 1 -16.12 5.56 -13.07
CA MET A 1 -14.94 5.90 -12.24
C MET A 1 -13.76 5.25 -12.93
N ALA A 2 -12.84 6.04 -13.50
CA ALA A 2 -11.82 5.51 -14.40
C ALA A 2 -10.86 4.59 -13.64
N HIS A 3 -10.91 3.30 -13.95
CA HIS A 3 -9.87 2.37 -13.55
C HIS A 3 -8.65 2.69 -14.42
N HIS A 4 -7.75 3.56 -13.94
CA HIS A 4 -6.42 3.68 -14.54
C HIS A 4 -5.75 2.31 -14.40
N THR A 5 -5.60 1.61 -15.52
CA THR A 5 -4.93 0.30 -15.62
C THR A 5 -3.42 0.40 -15.42
N GLU A 6 -2.88 1.61 -15.27
CA GLU A 6 -1.47 1.87 -15.09
C GLU A 6 -1.24 2.44 -13.70
N ARG A 7 -0.76 1.59 -12.78
CA ARG A 7 -0.28 2.06 -11.47
C ARG A 7 0.99 2.88 -11.71
N PRO A 8 1.06 4.13 -11.25
CA PRO A 8 2.29 4.91 -11.34
C PRO A 8 3.44 4.17 -10.66
N VAL A 9 4.63 4.25 -11.24
CA VAL A 9 5.83 3.56 -10.72
C VAL A 9 6.15 4.11 -9.33
N ILE A 10 6.24 3.21 -8.35
CA ILE A 10 6.56 3.54 -6.97
C ILE A 10 8.08 3.48 -6.81
N GLU A 11 8.70 4.63 -6.65
CA GLU A 11 10.14 4.79 -6.44
C GLU A 11 10.50 4.47 -4.97
N PRO A 12 11.31 3.44 -4.69
CA PRO A 12 11.56 2.97 -3.32
C PRO A 12 12.12 4.05 -2.38
N ASN A 13 12.98 4.91 -2.91
CA ASN A 13 13.69 5.94 -2.14
C ASN A 13 12.96 7.29 -2.11
N ARG A 14 11.87 7.44 -2.88
CA ARG A 14 11.08 8.68 -2.91
C ARG A 14 10.17 8.74 -1.68
N VAL A 15 9.95 9.96 -1.18
CA VAL A 15 9.01 10.23 -0.10
C VAL A 15 7.72 10.76 -0.72
N TYR A 16 6.61 10.17 -0.29
CA TYR A 16 5.25 10.45 -0.74
C TYR A 16 4.42 11.02 0.40
N SER A 17 3.54 11.94 0.04
CA SER A 17 2.47 12.45 0.90
C SER A 17 1.28 11.47 0.94
N ARG A 18 0.33 11.70 1.86
CA ARG A 18 -0.89 10.89 1.96
C ARG A 18 -1.76 10.96 0.71
N GLU A 19 -1.75 12.11 0.03
CA GLU A 19 -2.52 12.38 -1.19
C GLU A 19 -1.93 11.59 -2.35
N GLU A 20 -0.61 11.69 -2.54
CA GLU A 20 0.08 10.89 -3.56
C GLU A 20 -0.11 9.39 -3.34
N VAL A 21 -0.04 8.91 -2.10
CA VAL A 21 -0.29 7.48 -1.80
C VAL A 21 -1.73 7.08 -2.15
N ALA A 22 -2.70 7.96 -1.93
CA ALA A 22 -4.10 7.69 -2.28
C ALA A 22 -4.26 7.54 -3.80
N GLU A 23 -3.60 8.41 -4.58
CA GLU A 23 -3.59 8.35 -6.04
C GLU A 23 -2.87 7.10 -6.55
N ILE A 24 -1.68 6.80 -6.03
CA ILE A 24 -0.88 5.63 -6.42
C ILE A 24 -1.63 4.33 -6.18
N LEU A 25 -2.27 4.21 -5.02
CA LEU A 25 -3.03 3.02 -4.65
C LEU A 25 -4.44 3.00 -5.24
N ASN A 26 -4.86 4.09 -5.90
CA ASN A 26 -6.21 4.31 -6.39
C ASN A 26 -7.29 4.06 -5.30
N VAL A 27 -7.04 4.59 -4.09
CA VAL A 27 -7.96 4.50 -2.95
C VAL A 27 -8.27 5.87 -2.38
N SER A 28 -9.31 5.95 -1.56
CA SER A 28 -9.63 7.20 -0.85
C SER A 28 -8.55 7.58 0.18
N LEU A 29 -8.38 8.87 0.43
CA LEU A 29 -7.57 9.39 1.55
C LEU A 29 -7.97 8.78 2.91
N SER A 30 -9.26 8.50 3.11
CA SER A 30 -9.77 7.85 4.32
C SER A 30 -9.25 6.43 4.45
N THR A 31 -9.15 5.68 3.34
CA THR A 31 -8.54 4.35 3.31
C THR A 31 -7.06 4.44 3.69
N VAL A 32 -6.30 5.39 3.14
CA VAL A 32 -4.89 5.60 3.50
C VAL A 32 -4.74 5.90 5.00
N LYS A 33 -5.56 6.82 5.54
CA LYS A 33 -5.56 7.13 6.98
C LYS A 33 -5.84 5.89 7.84
N ARG A 34 -6.80 5.05 7.42
CA ARG A 34 -7.12 3.79 8.11
C ARG A 34 -5.97 2.79 8.05
N LEU A 35 -5.25 2.69 6.93
CA LEU A 35 -4.07 1.82 6.81
C LEU A 35 -2.93 2.26 7.73
N ILE A 36 -2.71 3.58 7.85
CA ILE A 36 -1.72 4.15 8.78
C ILE A 36 -2.14 3.88 10.23
N ALA A 37 -3.41 4.15 10.57
CA ALA A 37 -3.94 3.91 11.91
C ALA A 37 -3.89 2.42 12.31
N ALA A 38 -4.15 1.52 11.35
CA ALA A 38 -4.05 0.08 11.52
C ALA A 38 -2.60 -0.45 11.52
N ARG A 39 -1.59 0.43 11.43
CA ARG A 39 -0.16 0.10 11.31
C ARG A 39 0.20 -0.84 10.15
N ARG A 40 -0.65 -0.91 9.12
CA ARG A 40 -0.39 -1.66 7.89
C ARG A 40 0.47 -0.88 6.91
N LEU A 41 0.41 0.45 6.97
CA LEU A 41 1.29 1.32 6.20
C LEU A 41 2.28 2.00 7.14
N ARG A 42 3.58 1.72 6.96
CA ARG A 42 4.63 2.34 7.77
C ARG A 42 4.85 3.80 7.36
N VAL A 43 4.82 4.69 8.33
CA VAL A 43 5.05 6.12 8.14
C VAL A 43 6.13 6.62 9.09
N SER A 44 6.90 7.60 8.65
CA SER A 44 7.83 8.33 9.51
C SER A 44 7.19 9.66 9.90
N GLN A 45 7.14 9.94 11.20
CA GLN A 45 6.75 11.24 11.73
C GLN A 45 7.84 11.72 12.69
N PRO A 46 8.79 12.55 12.21
CA PRO A 46 9.79 13.15 13.08
C PRO A 46 9.13 14.04 14.14
N LEU A 47 9.65 14.04 15.37
CA LEU A 47 9.19 14.95 16.42
C LEU A 47 9.28 16.40 15.93
N GLY A 48 8.19 17.15 16.09
CA GLY A 48 8.09 18.54 15.61
C GLY A 48 7.54 18.69 14.19
N MET A 49 7.40 17.61 13.41
CA MET A 49 6.78 17.66 12.08
C MET A 49 5.29 17.32 12.13
N ARG A 50 4.46 18.26 11.63
CA ARG A 50 3.01 18.05 11.47
C ARG A 50 2.66 17.07 10.34
N ARG A 51 3.59 16.83 9.40
CA ARG A 51 3.35 15.98 8.23
C ARG A 51 3.99 14.61 8.45
N VAL A 52 3.25 13.57 8.08
CA VAL A 52 3.77 12.19 8.03
C VAL A 52 4.40 11.99 6.65
N LEU A 53 5.53 11.30 6.64
CA LEU A 53 6.30 11.01 5.44
C LEU A 53 6.21 9.50 5.17
N ILE A 54 5.86 9.14 3.93
CA ILE A 54 5.68 7.75 3.52
C ILE A 54 6.73 7.43 2.47
N ARG A 55 7.70 6.57 2.80
CA ARG A 55 8.73 6.18 1.83
C ARG A 55 8.13 5.16 0.85
N GLY A 56 8.50 5.23 -0.43
CA GLY A 56 8.02 4.31 -1.46
C GLY A 56 8.25 2.84 -1.10
N GLN A 57 9.40 2.52 -0.50
CA GLN A 57 9.69 1.18 0.01
C GLN A 57 8.59 0.66 0.95
N HIS A 58 8.05 1.49 1.85
CA HIS A 58 7.00 1.06 2.77
C HIS A 58 5.66 0.78 2.07
N ILE A 59 5.40 1.44 0.94
CA ILE A 59 4.21 1.19 0.13
C ILE A 59 4.37 -0.17 -0.57
N LEU A 60 5.56 -0.43 -1.13
CA LEU A 60 5.90 -1.71 -1.76
C LEU A 60 5.84 -2.87 -0.76
N ASP A 61 6.41 -2.69 0.44
CA ASP A 61 6.36 -3.70 1.51
C ASP A 61 4.90 -4.03 1.87
N MET A 62 4.05 -3.02 2.04
CA MET A 62 2.62 -3.21 2.33
C MET A 62 1.89 -3.95 1.20
N LEU A 63 2.20 -3.61 -0.06
CA LEU A 63 1.61 -4.29 -1.23
C LEU A 63 2.04 -5.75 -1.28
N ALA A 64 3.33 -6.03 -1.09
CA ALA A 64 3.85 -7.39 -1.03
C ALA A 64 3.19 -8.21 0.10
N GLU A 65 3.07 -7.64 1.31
CA GLU A 65 2.39 -8.30 2.44
C GLU A 65 0.88 -8.55 2.18
N SER A 66 0.24 -7.70 1.37
CA SER A 66 -1.20 -7.82 1.05
C SER A 66 -1.46 -8.83 -0.06
N GLU A 67 -0.57 -8.92 -1.05
CA GLU A 67 -0.68 -9.84 -2.19
C GLU A 67 -0.53 -11.31 -1.76
N VAL A 68 0.29 -11.58 -0.74
CA VAL A 68 0.45 -12.94 -0.17
C VAL A 68 -0.88 -13.50 0.36
N LYS A 69 -1.82 -12.65 0.80
CA LYS A 69 -3.09 -13.12 1.37
C LYS A 69 -4.12 -13.58 0.34
N ASP A 70 -3.94 -13.22 -0.93
CA ASP A 70 -4.84 -13.62 -2.00
C ASP A 70 -4.39 -14.94 -2.68
N GLN A 71 -3.10 -15.31 -2.54
CA GLN A 71 -2.54 -16.49 -3.21
C GLN A 71 -2.62 -17.79 -2.39
N ASP A 72 -2.95 -17.72 -1.09
CA ASP A 72 -3.09 -18.89 -0.21
C ASP A 72 -4.47 -19.61 -0.31
N VAL A 73 -5.35 -19.21 -1.24
CA VAL A 73 -6.64 -19.89 -1.49
C VAL A 73 -6.68 -20.72 -2.78
N ALA A 74 -5.57 -20.85 -3.51
CA ALA A 74 -5.52 -21.57 -4.79
C ALA A 74 -4.65 -22.85 -4.78
N GLN A 75 -4.34 -23.42 -3.61
CA GLN A 75 -3.70 -24.74 -3.51
C GLN A 75 -4.47 -25.66 -2.54
N GLY A 76 -5.72 -25.96 -2.91
CA GLY A 76 -6.54 -26.93 -2.21
C GLY A 76 -7.36 -27.75 -3.19
N SER A 77 -6.89 -28.99 -3.44
CA SER A 77 -7.65 -30.12 -4.03
C SER A 77 -7.92 -30.07 -5.53
N GLU A 78 -7.12 -30.81 -6.31
CA GLU A 78 -7.73 -31.90 -7.08
C GLU A 78 -6.76 -33.09 -7.12
N LYS A 79 -7.16 -34.11 -6.37
CA LYS A 79 -6.51 -35.40 -6.24
C LYS A 79 -6.91 -36.22 -7.46
N ALA A 80 -5.94 -36.92 -8.06
CA ALA A 80 -6.17 -37.94 -9.09
C ALA A 80 -7.30 -38.91 -8.71
N PRO A 81 -8.02 -39.41 -9.72
CA PRO A 81 -7.78 -40.80 -10.12
C PRO A 81 -7.44 -40.98 -11.60
#